data_AF-A0A4D4LGF4-F1
#
_entry.id   AF-A0A4D4LGF4-F1
#
_cell.length_a   1.000
_cell.length_b   1.000
_cell.length_c   1.000
_cell.angle_alpha   90.00
_cell.angle_beta   90.00
_cell.angle_gamma   90.00
#
_symmetry.space_group_name_H-M   'P 1'
#
loop_
_entity.id
_entity.type
_entity.pdbx_description
1 polymer ?
#
loop_
_entity_poly.entity_id
_entity_poly.type
_entity_poly.pdbx_seq_one_letter_code
_entity_poly.pdbx_strand_id
1 'polypeptide(L)'
;MTRHNEAAGLPGEEQVTLRSPAELADALPYVLGFQPDDSIVMIALHGARGRFGGRLRLGIPRVPEEWPEVCDQLAECLISGSERRGVRPDGVVLFLCQEPAEGESAQEAMERLRPLAQRLRIACGGLEVPVFEALCISGGRFWSYVCPDRRCCPPEGVPLALPGTSVMAAAATFAGVQVRGSLREMEARLAPLGGPRADGQERALDAAGAELVPRILDGAGSATVCAQTLGLVGRMLDTFQAAPPMADACAADLRDDGLLDDQEAAAMIIGLQDRRTRDRVAGWMEEVDADAALRLWRALARRCVGSYGEHAAAPLTLAGWVAWSAGDELMARVALGRALRVDPDYLFARLLHQACNEGVHPKLLRQCLRREDSDRSDPADRADRAVHAAVHAELERLGDVAATEPRGMAGAPVETAMETAGPVESAEPAESAARAESEQSEESGEAEGQRERQSAKERPSGAMGPGGRSASAGVSAPGGKRRPEGRPRTRRRTGGRGTRSRR
;
A
#
# COMPACT_ATOMS: atom_id res chain seq x y z
N MET A 1 6.19 -32.44 -52.87
CA MET A 1 7.49 -32.20 -52.22
C MET A 1 7.39 -30.93 -51.39
N THR A 2 7.38 -31.16 -50.09
CA THR A 2 7.40 -30.25 -48.95
C THR A 2 8.42 -29.12 -49.08
N ARG A 3 7.99 -27.88 -48.81
CA ARG A 3 8.88 -26.84 -48.29
C ARG A 3 8.27 -26.31 -47.00
N HIS A 4 8.76 -26.88 -45.91
CA HIS A 4 8.67 -26.35 -44.56
C HIS A 4 9.19 -24.91 -44.56
N ASN A 5 8.42 -23.98 -44.01
CA ASN A 5 8.96 -22.72 -43.51
C ASN A 5 8.77 -22.75 -41.99
N GLU A 6 9.66 -23.47 -41.33
CA GLU A 6 9.93 -23.28 -39.90
C GLU A 6 10.39 -21.83 -39.72
N ALA A 7 9.55 -21.01 -39.09
CA ALA A 7 10.00 -19.76 -38.53
C ALA A 7 10.94 -20.08 -37.37
N ALA A 8 12.24 -20.11 -37.66
CA ALA A 8 13.30 -20.15 -36.68
C ALA A 8 13.15 -18.93 -35.76
N GLY A 9 12.74 -19.20 -34.52
CA GLY A 9 12.73 -18.20 -33.45
C GLY A 9 14.15 -17.69 -33.18
N LEU A 10 14.27 -16.39 -32.94
CA LEU A 10 15.51 -15.78 -32.47
C LEU A 10 15.93 -16.46 -31.14
N PRO A 11 17.19 -16.90 -30.98
CA PRO A 11 17.69 -17.41 -29.72
C PRO A 11 17.94 -16.22 -28.78
N GLY A 12 17.12 -16.06 -27.73
CA GLY A 12 17.34 -14.99 -26.75
C GLY A 12 16.21 -14.69 -25.77
N GLU A 13 14.97 -15.08 -26.04
CA GLU A 13 13.90 -15.02 -25.01
C GLU A 13 13.81 -16.37 -24.31
N GLU A 14 14.42 -16.46 -23.13
CA GLU A 14 14.37 -17.67 -22.30
C GLU A 14 12.92 -17.90 -21.83
N GLN A 15 12.17 -18.71 -22.58
CA GLN A 15 10.77 -19.02 -22.28
C GLN A 15 10.71 -20.04 -21.14
N VAL A 16 10.43 -19.55 -19.93
CA VAL A 16 10.14 -20.42 -18.79
C VAL A 16 8.76 -21.06 -18.98
N THR A 17 8.72 -22.39 -19.00
CA THR A 17 7.46 -23.15 -19.09
C THR A 17 7.11 -23.69 -17.71
N LEU A 18 5.94 -23.29 -17.18
CA LEU A 18 5.42 -23.77 -15.90
C LEU A 18 4.52 -24.99 -16.15
N ARG A 19 4.83 -26.12 -15.52
CA ARG A 19 4.19 -27.42 -15.79
C ARG A 19 3.43 -28.00 -14.60
N SER A 20 3.52 -27.36 -13.43
CA SER A 20 2.87 -27.84 -12.21
C SER A 20 2.23 -26.70 -11.40
N PRO A 21 1.24 -27.02 -10.56
CA PRO A 21 0.69 -26.07 -9.59
C PRO A 21 1.74 -25.43 -8.69
N ALA A 22 2.76 -26.21 -8.30
CA ALA A 22 3.88 -25.72 -7.50
C ALA A 22 4.69 -24.66 -8.24
N GLU A 23 5.00 -24.91 -9.52
CA GLU A 23 5.70 -23.95 -10.37
C GLU A 23 4.87 -22.69 -10.62
N LEU A 24 3.54 -22.80 -10.75
CA LEU A 24 2.64 -21.65 -10.85
C LEU A 24 2.65 -20.80 -9.57
N ALA A 25 2.51 -21.43 -8.41
CA ALA A 25 2.50 -20.73 -7.12
C ALA A 25 3.82 -20.02 -6.86
N ASP A 26 4.94 -20.67 -7.16
CA ASP A 26 6.27 -20.12 -6.98
C ASP A 26 6.63 -19.04 -8.02
N ALA A 27 6.07 -19.11 -9.24
CA ALA A 27 6.30 -18.11 -10.26
C ALA A 27 5.52 -16.80 -10.03
N LEU A 28 4.43 -16.85 -9.28
CA LEU A 28 3.50 -15.72 -9.11
C LEU A 28 4.19 -14.41 -8.70
N PRO A 29 5.10 -14.37 -7.71
CA PRO A 29 5.72 -13.12 -7.29
C PRO A 29 6.59 -12.49 -8.38
N TYR A 30 7.23 -13.31 -9.21
CA TYR A 30 8.07 -12.84 -10.33
C TYR A 30 7.22 -12.34 -11.50
N VAL A 31 6.02 -12.88 -11.67
CA VAL A 31 5.05 -12.44 -12.68
C VAL A 31 4.42 -11.11 -12.30
N LEU A 32 4.30 -10.82 -11.00
CA LEU A 32 3.76 -9.55 -10.48
C LEU A 32 4.85 -8.51 -10.16
N GLY A 33 6.10 -8.94 -9.90
CA GLY A 33 7.17 -8.09 -9.41
C GLY A 33 7.14 -7.83 -7.89
N PHE A 34 6.21 -8.46 -7.16
CA PHE A 34 6.07 -8.37 -5.71
C PHE A 34 5.41 -9.62 -5.15
N GLN A 35 5.51 -9.84 -3.84
CA GLN A 35 4.82 -10.93 -3.16
C GLN A 35 3.35 -10.54 -2.93
N PRO A 36 2.39 -11.17 -3.62
CA PRO A 36 0.99 -10.87 -3.36
C PRO A 36 0.58 -11.39 -1.98
N ASP A 37 -0.04 -10.51 -1.21
CA ASP A 37 -0.73 -10.82 0.03
C ASP A 37 -2.13 -10.20 0.01
N ASP A 38 -3.06 -10.82 0.75
CA ASP A 38 -4.47 -10.45 0.81
C ASP A 38 -5.09 -10.13 -0.58
N SER A 39 -4.82 -10.96 -1.58
CA SER A 39 -5.07 -10.66 -3.00
C SER A 39 -5.74 -11.80 -3.77
N ILE A 40 -6.68 -11.44 -4.64
CA ILE A 40 -7.18 -12.22 -5.77
C ILE A 40 -6.32 -11.86 -6.98
N VAL A 41 -5.75 -12.86 -7.64
CA VAL A 41 -5.00 -12.66 -8.89
C VAL A 41 -5.56 -13.58 -9.96
N MET A 42 -5.87 -13.00 -11.12
CA MET A 42 -6.35 -13.72 -12.30
C MET A 42 -5.41 -13.48 -13.46
N ILE A 43 -4.96 -14.57 -14.10
CA ILE A 43 -4.06 -14.51 -15.25
C ILE A 43 -4.72 -15.19 -16.43
N ALA A 44 -4.95 -14.43 -17.49
CA ALA A 44 -5.47 -14.93 -18.75
C ALA A 44 -4.40 -15.73 -19.50
N LEU A 45 -4.79 -16.87 -20.08
CA LEU A 45 -3.94 -17.75 -20.87
C LEU A 45 -4.34 -17.72 -22.34
N HIS A 46 -3.34 -17.69 -23.24
CA HIS A 46 -3.55 -17.58 -24.67
C HIS A 46 -2.70 -18.58 -25.48
N GLY A 47 -3.28 -19.09 -26.56
CA GLY A 47 -2.71 -20.04 -27.49
C GLY A 47 -2.52 -21.44 -26.93
N ALA A 48 -2.15 -22.37 -27.82
CA ALA A 48 -2.00 -23.79 -27.49
C ALA A 48 -0.92 -24.11 -26.42
N ARG A 49 -0.07 -23.14 -26.06
CA ARG A 49 0.95 -23.28 -25.01
C ARG A 49 0.59 -22.57 -23.71
N GLY A 50 -0.61 -21.98 -23.59
CA GLY A 50 -1.06 -21.27 -22.40
C GLY A 50 -0.15 -20.12 -22.01
N ARG A 51 0.18 -19.23 -22.95
CA ARG A 51 1.02 -18.05 -22.67
C ARG A 51 0.26 -17.09 -21.76
N PHE A 52 0.93 -16.60 -20.72
CA PHE A 52 0.37 -15.58 -19.83
C PHE A 52 0.11 -14.31 -20.62
N GLY A 53 -1.11 -13.77 -20.52
CA GLY A 53 -1.53 -12.54 -21.14
C GLY A 53 -1.97 -11.52 -20.10
N GLY A 54 -3.20 -11.00 -20.25
CA GLY A 54 -3.80 -10.05 -19.32
C GLY A 54 -3.76 -10.57 -17.88
N ARG A 55 -3.47 -9.66 -16.95
CA ARG A 55 -3.40 -9.92 -15.51
C ARG A 55 -4.33 -8.95 -14.82
N LEU A 56 -5.04 -9.44 -13.82
CA LEU A 56 -5.87 -8.63 -12.95
C LEU A 56 -5.59 -9.00 -11.51
N ARG A 57 -5.47 -7.99 -10.64
CA ARG A 57 -5.29 -8.16 -9.20
C ARG A 57 -6.24 -7.25 -8.45
N LEU A 58 -6.88 -7.81 -7.42
CA LEU A 58 -7.73 -7.08 -6.47
C LEU A 58 -7.40 -7.56 -5.05
N GLY A 59 -7.53 -6.69 -4.05
CA GLY A 59 -7.56 -7.15 -2.66
C GLY A 59 -8.75 -8.08 -2.39
N ILE A 60 -8.63 -9.04 -1.48
CA ILE A 60 -9.75 -9.91 -1.12
C ILE A 60 -10.80 -9.08 -0.34
N PRO A 61 -12.05 -8.96 -0.82
CA PRO A 61 -13.07 -8.19 -0.10
C PRO A 61 -13.34 -8.80 1.27
N ARG A 62 -13.38 -7.94 2.30
CA ARG A 62 -13.54 -8.38 3.69
C ARG A 62 -14.95 -8.88 4.00
N VAL A 63 -15.93 -8.40 3.23
CA VAL A 63 -17.35 -8.68 3.40
C VAL A 63 -17.75 -9.79 2.42
N PRO A 64 -18.06 -11.02 2.88
CA PRO A 64 -18.41 -12.14 2.00
C PRO A 64 -19.65 -11.92 1.14
N GLU A 65 -20.52 -11.02 1.56
CA GLU A 65 -21.74 -10.62 0.85
C GLU A 65 -21.42 -9.90 -0.47
N GLU A 66 -20.28 -9.19 -0.56
CA GLU A 66 -19.82 -8.47 -1.76
C GLU A 66 -19.19 -9.41 -2.80
N TRP A 67 -18.79 -10.62 -2.38
CA TRP A 67 -18.05 -11.55 -3.25
C TRP A 67 -18.75 -11.89 -4.57
N PRO A 68 -20.09 -12.10 -4.67
CA PRO A 68 -20.71 -12.43 -5.96
C PRO A 68 -20.46 -11.34 -7.00
N GLU A 69 -20.83 -10.10 -6.66
CA GLU A 69 -20.72 -8.95 -7.56
C GLU A 69 -19.26 -8.70 -7.95
N VAL A 70 -18.34 -8.75 -6.98
CA VAL A 70 -16.91 -8.60 -7.25
C VAL A 70 -16.40 -9.71 -8.18
N CYS A 71 -16.78 -10.97 -7.97
CA CYS A 71 -16.35 -12.08 -8.83
C CYS A 71 -16.80 -11.91 -10.28
N ASP A 72 -18.05 -11.51 -10.48
CA ASP A 72 -18.63 -11.30 -11.81
C ASP A 72 -17.90 -10.15 -12.52
N GLN A 73 -17.72 -9.01 -11.85
CA GLN A 73 -16.97 -7.87 -12.39
C GLN A 73 -15.52 -8.23 -12.74
N LEU A 74 -14.79 -8.95 -11.88
CA LEU A 74 -13.41 -9.33 -12.15
C LEU A 74 -13.29 -10.25 -13.37
N ALA A 75 -14.20 -11.22 -13.51
CA ALA A 75 -14.23 -12.12 -14.66
C ALA A 75 -14.54 -11.34 -15.95
N GLU A 76 -15.56 -10.49 -15.93
CA GLU A 76 -15.92 -9.63 -17.06
C GLU A 76 -14.78 -8.70 -17.47
N CYS A 77 -14.13 -8.04 -16.51
CA CYS A 77 -13.02 -7.13 -16.75
C CYS A 77 -11.83 -7.82 -17.42
N LEU A 78 -11.43 -8.99 -16.92
CA LEU A 78 -10.30 -9.73 -17.49
C LEU A 78 -10.62 -10.22 -18.91
N ILE A 79 -11.80 -10.83 -19.10
CA ILE A 79 -12.17 -11.49 -20.37
C ILE A 79 -12.47 -10.43 -21.44
N SER A 80 -13.37 -9.49 -21.16
CA SER A 80 -13.71 -8.40 -22.09
C SER A 80 -12.52 -7.47 -22.35
N GLY A 81 -11.66 -7.28 -21.35
CA GLY A 81 -10.40 -6.54 -21.53
C GLY A 81 -9.44 -7.25 -22.49
N SER A 82 -9.39 -8.58 -22.45
CA SER A 82 -8.52 -9.38 -23.32
C SER A 82 -9.07 -9.45 -24.76
N GLU A 83 -10.40 -9.58 -24.92
CA GLU A 83 -11.07 -9.52 -26.23
C GLU A 83 -10.82 -8.18 -26.94
N ARG A 84 -10.92 -7.05 -26.22
CA ARG A 84 -10.59 -5.72 -26.76
C ARG A 84 -9.16 -5.60 -27.25
N ARG A 85 -8.23 -6.40 -26.71
CA ARG A 85 -6.82 -6.45 -27.10
C ARG A 85 -6.49 -7.52 -28.15
N GLY A 86 -7.51 -8.25 -28.63
CA GLY A 86 -7.45 -8.99 -29.89
C GLY A 86 -7.92 -10.44 -29.82
N VAL A 87 -7.71 -11.16 -28.72
CA VAL A 87 -8.09 -12.58 -28.63
C VAL A 87 -8.70 -12.86 -27.26
N ARG A 88 -9.85 -13.55 -27.27
CA ARG A 88 -10.47 -14.08 -26.05
C ARG A 88 -9.52 -15.10 -25.39
N PRO A 89 -9.37 -15.09 -24.06
CA PRO A 89 -8.49 -16.04 -23.40
C PRO A 89 -9.00 -17.47 -23.56
N ASP A 90 -8.08 -18.41 -23.79
CA ASP A 90 -8.36 -19.85 -23.85
C ASP A 90 -8.62 -20.44 -22.46
N GLY A 91 -8.21 -19.73 -21.41
CA GLY A 91 -8.47 -20.10 -20.02
C GLY A 91 -7.88 -19.09 -19.03
N VAL A 92 -8.09 -19.36 -17.76
CA VAL A 92 -7.62 -18.52 -16.64
C VAL A 92 -6.89 -19.37 -15.60
N VAL A 93 -5.85 -18.81 -14.99
CA VAL A 93 -5.29 -19.28 -13.72
C VAL A 93 -5.67 -18.31 -12.61
N LEU A 94 -6.20 -18.83 -11.51
CA LEU A 94 -6.59 -18.06 -10.33
C LEU A 94 -5.61 -18.31 -9.19
N PHE A 95 -5.30 -17.25 -8.44
CA PHE A 95 -4.57 -17.33 -7.19
C PHE A 95 -5.32 -16.51 -6.12
N LEU A 96 -5.50 -17.12 -4.95
CA LEU A 96 -5.96 -16.46 -3.73
C LEU A 96 -4.81 -16.48 -2.74
N CYS A 97 -4.25 -15.31 -2.43
CA CYS A 97 -3.10 -15.16 -1.56
C CYS A 97 -3.56 -14.49 -0.27
N GLN A 98 -3.52 -15.19 0.86
CA GLN A 98 -3.86 -14.58 2.15
C GLN A 98 -3.15 -15.33 3.27
N GLU A 99 -2.39 -14.60 4.09
CA GLU A 99 -1.83 -15.17 5.31
C GLU A 99 -2.95 -15.46 6.32
N PRO A 100 -2.83 -16.52 7.12
CA PRO A 100 -3.83 -16.84 8.12
C PRO A 100 -3.96 -15.71 9.15
N ALA A 101 -5.18 -15.47 9.62
CA ALA A 101 -5.43 -14.55 10.71
C ALA A 101 -4.79 -15.03 12.03
N GLU A 102 -4.72 -14.15 13.03
CA GLU A 102 -4.18 -14.52 14.34
C GLU A 102 -5.01 -15.66 14.96
N GLY A 103 -4.35 -16.79 15.24
CA GLY A 103 -4.99 -18.00 15.76
C GLY A 103 -5.66 -18.88 14.68
N GLU A 104 -5.66 -18.48 13.42
CA GLU A 104 -6.12 -19.28 12.28
C GLU A 104 -4.96 -20.13 11.73
N SER A 105 -5.25 -21.36 11.31
CA SER A 105 -4.31 -22.19 10.56
C SER A 105 -4.39 -21.88 9.06
N ALA A 106 -3.31 -22.14 8.32
CA ALA A 106 -3.31 -21.94 6.87
C ALA A 106 -4.36 -22.80 6.13
N GLN A 107 -4.71 -23.97 6.69
CA GLN A 107 -5.79 -24.81 6.18
C GLN A 107 -7.18 -24.17 6.39
N GLU A 108 -7.42 -23.56 7.55
CA GLU A 108 -8.67 -22.85 7.82
C GLU A 108 -8.83 -21.63 6.90
N ALA A 109 -7.75 -20.89 6.64
CA ALA A 109 -7.74 -19.80 5.68
C ALA A 109 -8.13 -20.29 4.27
N MET A 110 -7.58 -21.43 3.83
CA MET A 110 -7.94 -22.07 2.56
C MET A 110 -9.42 -22.48 2.51
N GLU A 111 -9.94 -23.12 3.57
CA GLU A 111 -11.36 -23.51 3.60
C GLU A 111 -12.30 -22.29 3.61
N ARG A 112 -11.93 -21.21 4.31
CA ARG A 112 -12.66 -19.94 4.32
C ARG A 112 -12.72 -19.28 2.94
N LEU A 113 -11.65 -19.40 2.14
CA LEU A 113 -11.55 -18.84 0.79
C LEU A 113 -12.15 -19.76 -0.30
N ARG A 114 -12.50 -21.01 0.02
CA ARG A 114 -13.09 -21.96 -0.93
C ARG A 114 -14.36 -21.44 -1.64
N PRO A 115 -15.33 -20.79 -0.96
CA PRO A 115 -16.51 -20.25 -1.65
C PRO A 115 -16.16 -19.14 -2.64
N LEU A 116 -15.17 -18.30 -2.34
CA LEU A 116 -14.67 -17.26 -3.23
C LEU A 116 -14.05 -17.88 -4.49
N ALA A 117 -13.16 -18.87 -4.32
CA ALA A 117 -12.55 -19.60 -5.44
C ALA A 117 -13.62 -20.25 -6.34
N GLN A 118 -14.64 -20.87 -5.73
CA GLN A 118 -15.73 -21.50 -6.48
C GLN A 118 -16.54 -20.46 -7.26
N ARG A 119 -16.83 -19.29 -6.69
CA ARG A 119 -17.57 -18.22 -7.37
C ARG A 119 -16.80 -17.66 -8.56
N LEU A 120 -15.52 -17.35 -8.41
CA LEU A 120 -14.68 -16.90 -9.54
C LEU A 120 -14.66 -17.92 -10.69
N ARG A 121 -14.62 -19.21 -10.36
CA ARG A 121 -14.68 -20.29 -11.37
C ARG A 121 -16.01 -20.34 -12.09
N ILE A 122 -17.12 -20.16 -11.37
CA ILE A 122 -18.47 -20.10 -11.95
C ILE A 122 -18.59 -18.85 -12.83
N ALA A 123 -18.14 -17.69 -12.37
CA ALA A 123 -18.17 -16.43 -13.13
C ALA A 123 -17.40 -16.54 -14.45
N CYS A 124 -16.15 -17.05 -14.41
CA CYS A 124 -15.37 -17.32 -15.63
C CYS A 124 -16.08 -18.33 -16.55
N GLY A 125 -16.65 -19.40 -15.98
CA GLY A 125 -17.38 -20.43 -16.72
C GLY A 125 -18.67 -19.93 -17.36
N GLY A 126 -19.38 -18.98 -16.72
CA GLY A 126 -20.54 -18.29 -17.29
C GLY A 126 -20.19 -17.44 -18.50
N LEU A 127 -18.94 -16.99 -18.58
CA LEU A 127 -18.33 -16.33 -19.74
C LEU A 127 -17.58 -17.33 -20.64
N GLU A 128 -17.87 -18.63 -20.55
CA GLU A 128 -17.29 -19.73 -21.34
C GLU A 128 -15.75 -19.77 -21.39
N VAL A 129 -15.07 -19.24 -20.36
CA VAL A 129 -13.62 -19.30 -20.23
C VAL A 129 -13.27 -20.25 -19.08
N PRO A 130 -12.64 -21.41 -19.34
CA PRO A 130 -12.35 -22.38 -18.30
C PRO A 130 -11.25 -21.86 -17.36
N VAL A 131 -11.39 -22.14 -16.07
CA VAL A 131 -10.31 -21.98 -15.10
C VAL A 131 -9.52 -23.29 -15.05
N PHE A 132 -8.29 -23.28 -15.56
CA PHE A 132 -7.44 -24.47 -15.59
C PHE A 132 -6.84 -24.81 -14.24
N GLU A 133 -6.57 -23.79 -13.42
CA GLU A 133 -6.02 -23.95 -12.09
C GLU A 133 -6.50 -22.81 -11.18
N ALA A 134 -6.78 -23.14 -9.92
CA ALA A 134 -7.18 -22.19 -8.89
C ALA A 134 -6.44 -22.53 -7.59
N LEU A 135 -5.45 -21.71 -7.24
CA LEU A 135 -4.58 -21.94 -6.10
C LEU A 135 -4.95 -21.07 -4.90
N CYS A 136 -4.87 -21.66 -3.70
CA CYS A 136 -4.75 -20.91 -2.46
C CYS A 136 -3.28 -20.88 -2.05
N ILE A 137 -2.76 -19.71 -1.69
CA ILE A 137 -1.42 -19.52 -1.12
C ILE A 137 -1.58 -18.91 0.27
N SER A 138 -1.16 -19.62 1.31
CA SER A 138 -1.32 -19.20 2.71
C SER A 138 -0.29 -19.87 3.60
N GLY A 139 0.33 -19.14 4.54
CA GLY A 139 1.23 -19.71 5.54
C GLY A 139 2.44 -20.44 4.95
N GLY A 140 2.98 -19.93 3.84
CA GLY A 140 4.09 -20.56 3.10
C GLY A 140 3.74 -21.89 2.42
N ARG A 141 2.46 -22.16 2.21
CA ARG A 141 1.93 -23.39 1.59
C ARG A 141 0.96 -23.04 0.47
N PHE A 142 0.72 -24.00 -0.42
CA PHE A 142 -0.31 -23.90 -1.43
C PHE A 142 -1.24 -25.12 -1.48
N TRP A 143 -2.44 -24.88 -1.98
CA TRP A 143 -3.47 -25.87 -2.30
C TRP A 143 -4.06 -25.58 -3.66
N SER A 144 -4.49 -26.62 -4.39
CA SER A 144 -5.33 -26.45 -5.57
C SER A 144 -6.79 -26.72 -5.23
N TYR A 145 -7.68 -25.83 -5.63
CA TYR A 145 -9.14 -26.01 -5.55
C TYR A 145 -9.69 -26.87 -6.69
N VAL A 146 -8.90 -27.15 -7.74
CA VAL A 146 -9.32 -27.99 -8.88
C VAL A 146 -8.83 -29.43 -8.76
N CYS A 147 -7.73 -29.68 -8.06
CA CYS A 147 -7.13 -31.01 -7.94
C CYS A 147 -7.83 -31.85 -6.86
N PRO A 148 -8.49 -32.98 -7.21
CA PRO A 148 -9.11 -33.86 -6.23
C PRO A 148 -8.14 -34.87 -5.60
N ASP A 149 -6.91 -34.99 -6.13
CA ASP A 149 -5.94 -35.99 -5.67
C ASP A 149 -5.26 -35.55 -4.38
N ARG A 150 -5.57 -36.25 -3.27
CA ARG A 150 -4.98 -36.01 -1.95
C ARG A 150 -3.48 -36.29 -1.86
N ARG A 151 -2.90 -37.03 -2.81
CA ARG A 151 -1.44 -37.23 -2.88
C ARG A 151 -0.75 -36.02 -3.49
N CYS A 152 -1.39 -35.39 -4.46
CA CYS A 152 -0.92 -34.16 -5.10
C CYS A 152 -1.22 -32.93 -4.23
N CYS A 153 -2.40 -32.88 -3.61
CA CYS A 153 -2.88 -31.79 -2.76
C CYS A 153 -3.33 -32.35 -1.40
N PRO A 154 -2.38 -32.61 -0.48
CA PRO A 154 -2.70 -33.04 0.88
C PRO A 154 -3.46 -31.94 1.64
N PRO A 155 -4.32 -32.30 2.62
CA PRO A 155 -5.11 -31.31 3.37
C PRO A 155 -4.21 -30.31 4.14
N GLU A 156 -3.03 -30.73 4.58
CA GLU A 156 -2.05 -29.88 5.26
C GLU A 156 -1.34 -28.88 4.31
N GLY A 157 -1.57 -28.99 3.00
CA GLY A 157 -0.97 -28.13 1.97
C GLY A 157 0.46 -28.53 1.61
N VAL A 158 0.85 -28.17 0.39
CA VAL A 158 2.22 -28.41 -0.10
C VAL A 158 3.08 -27.20 0.25
N PRO A 159 4.25 -27.37 0.90
CA PRO A 159 5.14 -26.25 1.20
C PRO A 159 5.65 -25.61 -0.10
N LEU A 160 5.67 -24.28 -0.12
CA LEU A 160 6.31 -23.54 -1.20
C LEU A 160 7.82 -23.74 -1.17
N ALA A 161 8.44 -23.60 -2.35
CA ALA A 161 9.89 -23.57 -2.43
C ALA A 161 10.45 -22.39 -1.64
N LEU A 162 11.70 -22.52 -1.19
CA LEU A 162 12.40 -21.40 -0.59
C LEU A 162 12.48 -20.25 -1.61
N PRO A 163 12.10 -19.01 -1.25
CA PRO A 163 12.19 -17.88 -2.15
C PRO A 163 13.58 -17.79 -2.78
N GLY A 164 13.65 -17.57 -4.10
CA GLY A 164 14.92 -17.45 -4.81
C GLY A 164 15.55 -18.77 -5.30
N THR A 165 14.96 -19.94 -4.99
CA THR A 165 15.56 -21.25 -5.33
C THR A 165 15.04 -21.89 -6.62
N SER A 166 14.05 -21.30 -7.27
CA SER A 166 13.40 -21.90 -8.44
C SER A 166 13.99 -21.47 -9.77
N VAL A 167 13.60 -22.20 -10.83
CA VAL A 167 13.95 -21.84 -12.22
C VAL A 167 13.36 -20.48 -12.59
N MET A 168 12.14 -20.18 -12.13
CA MET A 168 11.54 -18.86 -12.36
C MET A 168 12.33 -17.77 -11.62
N ALA A 169 12.72 -18.02 -10.37
CA ALA A 169 13.54 -17.06 -9.62
C ALA A 169 14.88 -16.76 -10.29
N ALA A 170 15.55 -17.80 -10.81
CA ALA A 170 16.80 -17.66 -11.54
C ALA A 170 16.60 -16.86 -12.84
N ALA A 171 15.57 -17.20 -13.63
CA ALA A 171 15.25 -16.49 -14.87
C ALA A 171 14.86 -15.03 -14.62
N ALA A 172 14.04 -14.78 -13.60
CA ALA A 172 13.63 -13.43 -13.19
C ALA A 172 14.83 -12.59 -12.75
N THR A 173 15.74 -13.16 -11.96
CA THR A 173 17.00 -12.51 -11.55
C THR A 173 17.86 -12.18 -12.76
N PHE A 174 18.01 -13.11 -13.70
CA PHE A 174 18.74 -12.89 -14.95
C PHE A 174 18.11 -11.78 -15.80
N ALA A 175 16.78 -11.71 -15.83
CA ALA A 175 16.02 -10.65 -16.48
C ALA A 175 15.99 -9.31 -15.70
N GLY A 176 16.63 -9.23 -14.53
CA GLY A 176 16.67 -8.03 -13.70
C GLY A 176 15.38 -7.74 -12.91
N VAL A 177 14.44 -8.69 -12.86
CA VAL A 177 13.21 -8.57 -12.08
C VAL A 177 13.56 -8.69 -10.59
N GLN A 178 13.19 -7.66 -9.82
CA GLN A 178 13.31 -7.68 -8.36
C GLN A 178 11.93 -7.81 -7.73
N VAL A 179 11.72 -8.88 -6.97
CA VAL A 179 10.49 -9.06 -6.18
C VAL A 179 10.55 -8.15 -4.95
N ARG A 180 9.69 -7.14 -4.90
CA ARG A 180 9.66 -6.14 -3.83
C ARG A 180 8.71 -6.53 -2.71
N GLY A 181 9.22 -7.23 -1.69
CA GLY A 181 8.51 -7.54 -0.43
C GLY A 181 7.05 -7.95 -0.62
N SER A 182 6.21 -7.77 0.40
CA SER A 182 4.76 -7.86 0.26
C SER A 182 4.09 -6.47 0.25
N LEU A 183 2.89 -6.35 -0.33
CA LEU A 183 2.16 -5.08 -0.31
C LEU A 183 1.84 -4.66 1.12
N ARG A 184 1.46 -5.59 2.00
CA ARG A 184 1.25 -5.30 3.42
C ARG A 184 2.52 -4.80 4.10
N GLU A 185 3.70 -5.32 3.75
CA GLU A 185 4.96 -4.79 4.28
C GLU A 185 5.19 -3.35 3.81
N MET A 186 5.00 -3.07 2.52
CA MET A 186 5.13 -1.72 1.96
C MET A 186 4.13 -0.75 2.59
N GLU A 187 2.89 -1.18 2.78
CA GLU A 187 1.86 -0.42 3.50
C GLU A 187 2.23 -0.21 4.96
N ALA A 188 2.67 -1.24 5.69
CA ALA A 188 3.03 -1.15 7.09
C ALA A 188 4.12 -0.09 7.34
N ARG A 189 5.04 0.08 6.39
CA ARG A 189 6.08 1.11 6.45
C ARG A 189 5.53 2.53 6.39
N LEU A 190 4.35 2.73 5.79
CA LEU A 190 3.63 4.02 5.74
C LEU A 190 2.62 4.19 6.88
N ALA A 191 2.49 3.21 7.79
CA ALA A 191 1.47 3.27 8.83
C ALA A 191 1.82 4.26 9.95
N PRO A 192 0.81 4.97 10.52
CA PRO A 192 1.05 5.89 11.62
C PRO A 192 1.81 5.26 12.79
N LEU A 193 2.62 6.07 13.47
CA LEU A 193 3.32 5.67 14.68
C LEU A 193 2.33 5.32 15.79
N GLY A 194 2.67 4.29 16.58
CA GLY A 194 1.93 3.91 17.78
C GLY A 194 2.69 4.24 19.07
N GLY A 195 1.96 4.19 20.20
CA GLY A 195 2.54 4.30 21.54
C GLY A 195 3.04 5.71 21.91
N PRO A 196 3.97 5.84 22.89
CA PRO A 196 4.34 7.14 23.47
C PRO A 196 4.93 8.18 22.50
N ARG A 197 5.47 7.73 21.35
CA ARG A 197 5.94 8.65 20.29
C ARG A 197 4.78 9.34 19.58
N ALA A 198 3.62 8.68 19.46
CA ALA A 198 2.42 9.30 18.91
C ALA A 198 1.94 10.45 19.82
N ASP A 199 1.93 10.26 21.14
CA ASP A 199 1.49 11.29 22.10
C ASP A 199 2.37 12.55 22.11
N GLY A 200 3.67 12.41 21.84
CA GLY A 200 4.60 13.53 21.67
C GLY A 200 4.30 14.30 20.38
N GLN A 201 4.15 13.56 19.28
CA GLN A 201 3.85 14.10 17.97
C GLN A 201 2.48 14.78 17.90
N GLU A 202 1.43 14.22 18.50
CA GLU A 202 0.09 14.81 18.51
C GLU A 202 0.08 16.17 19.21
N ARG A 203 0.76 16.30 20.36
CA ARG A 203 0.92 17.61 21.04
C ARG A 203 1.69 18.63 20.20
N ALA A 204 2.67 18.18 19.42
CA ALA A 204 3.39 19.07 18.51
C ALA A 204 2.50 19.52 17.34
N LEU A 205 1.64 18.62 16.82
CA LEU A 205 0.64 18.94 15.79
C LEU A 205 -0.42 19.92 16.31
N ASP A 206 -0.90 19.77 17.54
CA ASP A 206 -1.80 20.74 18.19
C ASP A 206 -1.18 22.14 18.22
N ALA A 207 0.07 22.24 18.69
CA ALA A 207 0.79 23.50 18.79
C ALA A 207 1.05 24.14 17.42
N ALA A 208 1.55 23.35 16.46
CA ALA A 208 1.80 23.82 15.10
C ALA A 208 0.50 24.21 14.39
N GLY A 209 -0.59 23.46 14.59
CA GLY A 209 -1.91 23.77 14.04
C GLY A 209 -2.44 25.11 14.56
N ALA A 210 -2.38 25.31 15.89
CA ALA A 210 -2.81 26.56 16.53
C ALA A 210 -2.01 27.79 16.06
N GLU A 211 -0.73 27.62 15.74
CA GLU A 211 0.12 28.71 15.24
C GLU A 211 -0.01 28.95 13.74
N LEU A 212 0.08 27.89 12.93
CA LEU A 212 0.30 28.00 11.49
C LEU A 212 -1.00 28.07 10.70
N VAL A 213 -2.07 27.39 11.11
CA VAL A 213 -3.35 27.38 10.37
C VAL A 213 -3.91 28.79 10.19
N PRO A 214 -3.99 29.65 11.23
CA PRO A 214 -4.47 31.02 11.04
C PRO A 214 -3.61 31.83 10.07
N ARG A 215 -2.29 31.60 10.05
CA ARG A 215 -1.37 32.29 9.12
C ARG A 215 -1.46 31.76 7.70
N ILE A 216 -1.77 30.48 7.49
CA ILE A 216 -2.00 29.90 6.17
C ILE A 216 -3.28 30.48 5.56
N LEU A 217 -4.33 30.63 6.38
CA LEU A 217 -5.60 31.22 5.94
C LEU A 217 -5.50 32.75 5.72
N ASP A 218 -4.56 33.42 6.39
CA ASP A 218 -4.23 34.82 6.14
C ASP A 218 -3.30 34.95 4.92
N GLY A 219 -3.78 35.52 3.83
CA GLY A 219 -3.06 35.55 2.54
C GLY A 219 -1.66 36.17 2.59
N ALA A 220 -1.37 37.06 3.54
CA ALA A 220 -0.03 37.61 3.77
C ALA A 220 0.89 36.65 4.56
N GLY A 221 0.32 35.86 5.48
CA GLY A 221 1.01 34.87 6.29
C GLY A 221 1.39 33.61 5.51
N SER A 222 0.55 33.19 4.55
CA SER A 222 0.77 31.97 3.74
C SER A 222 2.13 31.97 3.04
N ALA A 223 2.55 33.09 2.45
CA ALA A 223 3.86 33.17 1.78
C ALA A 223 5.04 32.96 2.74
N THR A 224 4.90 33.41 4.00
CA THR A 224 5.92 33.24 5.03
C THR A 224 5.97 31.80 5.52
N VAL A 225 4.80 31.20 5.79
CA VAL A 225 4.71 29.78 6.17
C VAL A 225 5.27 28.90 5.06
N CYS A 226 4.90 29.16 3.80
CA CYS A 226 5.44 28.47 2.63
C CYS A 226 6.98 28.53 2.60
N ALA A 227 7.58 29.71 2.73
CA ALA A 227 9.04 29.87 2.75
C ALA A 227 9.71 29.12 3.93
N GLN A 228 9.10 29.15 5.11
CA GLN A 228 9.59 28.45 6.30
C GLN A 228 9.53 26.93 6.13
N THR A 229 8.40 26.40 5.65
CA THR A 229 8.20 24.98 5.38
C THR A 229 9.16 24.48 4.31
N LEU A 230 9.33 25.21 3.20
CA LEU A 230 10.30 24.87 2.16
C LEU A 230 11.73 24.85 2.70
N GLY A 231 12.11 25.85 3.50
CA GLY A 231 13.43 25.88 4.14
C GLY A 231 13.66 24.74 5.12
N LEU A 232 12.63 24.29 5.82
CA LEU A 232 12.70 23.13 6.72
C LEU A 232 12.81 21.81 5.94
N VAL A 233 11.99 21.64 4.90
CA VAL A 233 12.06 20.49 3.98
C VAL A 233 13.47 20.36 3.40
N GLY A 234 14.06 21.45 2.89
CA GLY A 234 15.42 21.44 2.33
C GLY A 234 16.47 20.95 3.33
N ARG A 235 16.47 21.47 4.56
CA ARG A 235 17.39 21.03 5.62
C ARG A 235 17.20 19.55 5.99
N MET A 236 15.96 19.08 6.00
CA MET A 236 15.66 17.69 6.32
C MET A 236 16.10 16.77 5.18
N LEU A 237 15.92 17.16 3.92
CA LEU A 237 16.45 16.41 2.78
C LEU A 237 17.97 16.24 2.87
N ASP A 238 18.72 17.32 3.18
CA ASP A 238 20.18 17.24 3.40
C ASP A 238 20.54 16.25 4.53
N THR A 239 19.76 16.28 5.62
CA THR A 239 19.95 15.39 6.78
C THR A 239 19.69 13.92 6.41
N PHE A 240 18.63 13.64 5.66
CA PHE A 240 18.30 12.30 5.19
C PHE A 240 19.30 11.78 4.16
N GLN A 241 19.81 12.64 3.30
CA GLN A 241 20.85 12.31 2.32
C GLN A 241 22.18 11.96 3.01
N ALA A 242 22.53 12.67 4.09
CA ALA A 242 23.73 12.38 4.87
C ALA A 242 23.63 11.08 5.70
N ALA A 243 22.40 10.59 5.96
CA ALA A 243 22.18 9.40 6.77
C ALA A 243 22.48 8.11 5.97
N PRO A 244 23.40 7.24 6.43
CA PRO A 244 23.85 6.08 5.67
C PRO A 244 22.71 5.08 5.42
N PRO A 245 22.66 4.32 4.32
CA PRO A 245 21.61 3.34 4.11
C PRO A 245 21.66 2.20 5.15
N MET A 246 20.50 1.65 5.53
CA MET A 246 20.38 0.47 6.38
C MET A 246 19.73 -0.67 5.62
N ALA A 247 20.23 -1.89 5.80
CA ALA A 247 19.71 -3.07 5.10
C ALA A 247 18.35 -3.54 5.65
N ASP A 248 18.13 -3.40 6.95
CA ASP A 248 16.86 -3.77 7.58
C ASP A 248 15.86 -2.61 7.47
N ALA A 249 14.71 -2.87 6.83
CA ALA A 249 13.71 -1.85 6.55
C ALA A 249 13.06 -1.27 7.82
N CYS A 250 12.83 -2.10 8.84
CA CYS A 250 12.21 -1.68 10.09
C CYS A 250 13.17 -0.76 10.89
N ALA A 251 14.44 -1.16 11.02
CA ALA A 251 15.47 -0.36 11.66
C ALA A 251 15.76 0.93 10.88
N ALA A 252 15.72 0.89 9.54
CA ALA A 252 15.83 2.08 8.70
C ALA A 252 14.71 3.07 9.01
N ASP A 253 13.46 2.61 9.04
CA ASP A 253 12.30 3.47 9.31
C ASP A 253 12.33 4.02 10.74
N LEU A 254 12.68 3.22 11.75
CA LEU A 254 12.83 3.68 13.14
C LEU A 254 13.91 4.75 13.31
N ARG A 255 15.00 4.65 12.54
CA ARG A 255 16.05 5.65 12.54
C ARG A 255 15.62 6.92 11.81
N ASP A 256 14.98 6.78 10.65
CA ASP A 256 14.43 7.90 9.88
C ASP A 256 13.40 8.66 10.70
N ASP A 257 12.55 7.95 11.45
CA ASP A 257 11.67 8.54 12.45
C ASP A 257 12.47 9.30 13.52
N GLY A 258 13.65 8.81 13.92
CA GLY A 258 14.53 9.48 14.88
C GLY A 258 15.33 10.68 14.36
N LEU A 259 15.38 10.91 13.03
CA LEU A 259 16.08 12.06 12.44
C LEU A 259 15.28 13.36 12.54
N LEU A 260 13.96 13.24 12.65
CA LEU A 260 13.02 14.34 12.74
C LEU A 260 12.66 14.58 14.19
N ASP A 261 12.63 15.84 14.62
CA ASP A 261 11.96 16.18 15.88
C ASP A 261 10.46 16.39 15.68
N ASP A 262 9.69 16.27 16.76
CA ASP A 262 8.23 16.31 16.72
C ASP A 262 7.70 17.68 16.23
N GLN A 263 8.40 18.78 16.55
CA GLN A 263 8.00 20.15 16.20
C GLN A 263 8.28 20.45 14.73
N GLU A 264 9.47 20.07 14.23
CA GLU A 264 9.84 20.16 12.83
C GLU A 264 8.88 19.36 11.96
N ALA A 265 8.58 18.12 12.36
CA ALA A 265 7.64 17.30 11.62
C ALA A 265 6.21 17.89 11.64
N ALA A 266 5.74 18.38 12.78
CA ALA A 266 4.43 19.02 12.89
C ALA A 266 4.34 20.27 12.01
N ALA A 267 5.36 21.14 12.02
CA ALA A 267 5.42 22.33 11.19
C ALA A 267 5.40 22.00 9.68
N MET A 268 6.10 20.92 9.27
CA MET A 268 6.03 20.45 7.88
C MET A 268 4.66 19.86 7.53
N ILE A 269 4.09 18.99 8.37
CA ILE A 269 2.79 18.36 8.12
C ILE A 269 1.70 19.43 7.96
N ILE A 270 1.66 20.43 8.84
CA ILE A 270 0.69 21.52 8.76
C ILE A 270 0.99 22.45 7.58
N GLY A 271 2.27 22.79 7.34
CA GLY A 271 2.66 23.64 6.21
C GLY A 271 2.37 23.02 4.83
N LEU A 272 2.44 21.70 4.73
CA LEU A 272 2.11 20.95 3.50
C LEU A 272 0.60 20.92 3.19
N GLN A 273 -0.27 21.34 4.12
CA GLN A 273 -1.69 21.52 3.83
C GLN A 273 -1.96 22.73 2.94
N ASP A 274 -1.02 23.69 2.85
CA ASP A 274 -1.04 24.72 1.81
C ASP A 274 -0.63 24.10 0.46
N ARG A 275 -1.59 24.00 -0.47
CA ARG A 275 -1.40 23.44 -1.81
C ARG A 275 -0.20 24.06 -2.54
N ARG A 276 0.01 25.38 -2.40
CA ARG A 276 1.15 26.06 -3.04
C ARG A 276 2.48 25.58 -2.50
N THR A 277 2.55 25.32 -1.19
CA THR A 277 3.76 24.78 -0.55
C THR A 277 4.02 23.35 -1.02
N ARG A 278 2.97 22.51 -1.04
CA ARG A 278 3.04 21.14 -1.55
C ARG A 278 3.54 21.08 -2.99
N ASP A 279 2.99 21.89 -3.89
CA ASP A 279 3.32 21.83 -5.32
C ASP A 279 4.77 22.27 -5.58
N ARG A 280 5.25 23.29 -4.84
CA ARG A 280 6.66 23.70 -4.89
C ARG A 280 7.61 22.60 -4.40
N VAL A 281 7.24 21.90 -3.32
CA VAL A 281 8.00 20.72 -2.85
C VAL A 281 8.00 19.62 -3.92
N ALA A 282 6.86 19.36 -4.56
CA ALA A 282 6.76 18.35 -5.63
C ALA A 282 7.62 18.68 -6.86
N GLY A 283 7.90 19.96 -7.10
CA GLY A 283 8.78 20.44 -8.17
C GLY A 283 10.27 20.16 -7.97
N TRP A 284 10.74 19.96 -6.73
CA TRP A 284 12.17 19.78 -6.40
C TRP A 284 12.76 18.41 -6.80
N MET A 285 11.95 17.52 -7.36
CA MET A 285 12.32 16.11 -7.58
C MET A 285 13.47 15.83 -8.56
N GLU A 286 13.92 16.81 -9.35
CA GLU A 286 15.11 16.62 -10.22
C GLU A 286 16.43 17.03 -9.54
N GLU A 287 16.36 17.81 -8.47
CA GLU A 287 17.54 18.33 -7.76
C GLU A 287 17.91 17.48 -6.53
N VAL A 288 16.98 16.65 -6.07
CA VAL A 288 17.05 15.92 -4.81
C VAL A 288 17.21 14.43 -5.05
N ASP A 289 17.98 13.75 -4.18
CA ASP A 289 18.05 12.30 -4.17
C ASP A 289 16.67 11.70 -3.85
N ALA A 290 16.11 10.95 -4.81
CA ALA A 290 14.78 10.35 -4.69
C ALA A 290 14.66 9.41 -3.49
N ASP A 291 15.74 8.74 -3.07
CA ASP A 291 15.73 7.89 -1.88
C ASP A 291 15.53 8.73 -0.60
N ALA A 292 16.29 9.81 -0.45
CA ALA A 292 16.19 10.70 0.70
C ALA A 292 14.80 11.35 0.79
N ALA A 293 14.26 11.81 -0.34
CA ALA A 293 12.91 12.38 -0.40
C ALA A 293 11.84 11.35 -0.02
N LEU A 294 11.90 10.13 -0.58
CA LEU A 294 10.94 9.07 -0.26
C LEU A 294 10.98 8.72 1.24
N ARG A 295 12.17 8.64 1.83
CA ARG A 295 12.37 8.39 3.26
C ARG A 295 11.78 9.50 4.14
N LEU A 296 12.00 10.77 3.77
CA LEU A 296 11.41 11.91 4.46
C LEU A 296 9.88 11.87 4.41
N TRP A 297 9.28 11.69 3.24
CA TRP A 297 7.82 11.67 3.08
C TRP A 297 7.18 10.50 3.81
N ARG A 298 7.83 9.33 3.80
CA ARG A 298 7.39 8.19 4.61
C ARG A 298 7.42 8.51 6.11
N ALA A 299 8.51 9.11 6.62
CA ALA A 299 8.63 9.47 8.02
C ALA A 299 7.60 10.54 8.45
N LEU A 300 7.23 11.48 7.55
CA LEU A 300 6.17 12.45 7.80
C LEU A 300 4.77 11.83 7.75
N ALA A 301 4.50 10.94 6.80
CA ALA A 301 3.23 10.21 6.73
C ALA A 301 2.97 9.39 8.01
N ARG A 302 4.00 8.69 8.52
CA ARG A 302 3.93 7.93 9.79
C ARG A 302 3.65 8.83 11.00
N ARG A 303 4.01 10.12 10.94
CA ARG A 303 3.78 11.09 12.02
C ARG A 303 2.41 11.75 12.02
N CYS A 304 1.60 11.50 11.00
CA CYS A 304 0.20 11.92 10.99
C CYS A 304 -0.60 10.97 11.89
N VAL A 305 -0.59 11.26 13.19
CA VAL A 305 -1.13 10.41 14.26
C VAL A 305 -2.41 11.00 14.87
N GLY A 306 -3.19 10.15 15.55
CA GLY A 306 -4.37 10.56 16.29
C GLY A 306 -5.39 11.30 15.42
N SER A 307 -5.83 12.47 15.88
CA SER A 307 -6.78 13.33 15.17
C SER A 307 -6.26 13.90 13.84
N TYR A 308 -4.95 13.80 13.58
CA TYR A 308 -4.31 14.33 12.38
C TYR A 308 -4.11 13.29 11.27
N GLY A 309 -4.75 12.12 11.35
CA GLY A 309 -4.61 11.05 10.34
C GLY A 309 -4.89 11.52 8.90
N GLU A 310 -5.87 12.40 8.70
CA GLU A 310 -6.23 12.97 7.39
C GLU A 310 -5.09 13.79 6.76
N HIS A 311 -4.23 14.40 7.58
CA HIS A 311 -3.10 15.21 7.12
C HIS A 311 -2.03 14.36 6.41
N ALA A 312 -2.11 13.02 6.53
CA ALA A 312 -1.23 12.09 5.83
C ALA A 312 -1.41 12.11 4.31
N ALA A 313 -2.56 12.57 3.79
CA ALA A 313 -2.84 12.59 2.36
C ALA A 313 -1.74 13.32 1.56
N ALA A 314 -1.29 14.49 2.04
CA ALA A 314 -0.22 15.25 1.40
C ALA A 314 1.15 14.53 1.37
N PRO A 315 1.75 14.10 2.49
CA PRO A 315 3.03 13.38 2.46
C PRO A 315 2.94 12.01 1.77
N LEU A 316 1.82 11.28 1.87
CA LEU A 316 1.62 10.03 1.12
C LEU A 316 1.60 10.28 -0.39
N THR A 317 0.94 11.36 -0.83
CA THR A 317 0.92 11.74 -2.25
C THR A 317 2.31 12.11 -2.76
N LEU A 318 3.07 12.86 -1.97
CA LEU A 318 4.47 13.18 -2.30
C LEU A 318 5.35 11.93 -2.35
N ALA A 319 5.21 11.01 -1.38
CA ALA A 319 5.91 9.72 -1.41
C ALA A 319 5.60 8.94 -2.69
N GLY A 320 4.32 8.90 -3.08
CA GLY A 320 3.89 8.25 -4.32
C GLY A 320 4.46 8.90 -5.57
N TRP A 321 4.43 10.24 -5.64
CA TRP A 321 5.02 11.01 -6.72
C TRP A 321 6.53 10.75 -6.87
N VAL A 322 7.27 10.73 -5.76
CA VAL A 322 8.71 10.45 -5.74
C VAL A 322 9.01 9.04 -6.21
N ALA A 323 8.31 8.05 -5.66
CA ALA A 323 8.47 6.65 -6.03
C ALA A 323 8.24 6.45 -7.52
N TRP A 324 7.14 6.99 -8.06
CA TRP A 324 6.82 6.89 -9.48
C TRP A 324 7.89 7.57 -10.34
N SER A 325 8.35 8.74 -9.90
CA SER A 325 9.40 9.50 -10.57
C SER A 325 10.75 8.76 -10.60
N ALA A 326 11.03 7.93 -9.60
CA ALA A 326 12.21 7.09 -9.52
C ALA A 326 12.07 5.75 -10.28
N GLY A 327 10.89 5.47 -10.86
CA GLY A 327 10.58 4.22 -11.54
C GLY A 327 10.07 3.09 -10.63
N ASP A 328 9.77 3.39 -9.37
CA ASP A 328 9.14 2.44 -8.44
C ASP A 328 7.60 2.61 -8.50
N GLU A 329 7.01 2.07 -9.58
CA GLU A 329 5.56 2.15 -9.81
C GLU A 329 4.73 1.45 -8.73
N LEU A 330 5.26 0.37 -8.16
CA LEU A 330 4.58 -0.37 -7.10
C LEU A 330 4.46 0.48 -5.83
N MET A 331 5.58 1.03 -5.35
CA MET A 331 5.57 1.92 -4.19
C MET A 331 4.73 3.17 -4.45
N ALA A 332 4.71 3.66 -5.70
CA ALA A 332 3.83 4.76 -6.09
C ALA A 332 2.35 4.43 -5.87
N ARG A 333 1.89 3.30 -6.42
CA ARG A 333 0.50 2.84 -6.29
C ARG A 333 0.13 2.58 -4.82
N VAL A 334 1.01 1.96 -4.05
CA VAL A 334 0.80 1.73 -2.60
C VAL A 334 0.63 3.06 -1.85
N ALA A 335 1.51 4.03 -2.09
CA ALA A 335 1.46 5.31 -1.39
C ALA A 335 0.23 6.14 -1.81
N LEU A 336 -0.08 6.19 -3.11
CA LEU A 336 -1.23 6.94 -3.65
C LEU A 336 -2.56 6.29 -3.25
N GLY A 337 -2.68 4.97 -3.36
CA GLY A 337 -3.86 4.24 -2.89
C GLY A 337 -4.08 4.45 -1.38
N ARG A 338 -3.00 4.47 -0.59
CA ARG A 338 -3.11 4.83 0.83
C ARG A 338 -3.53 6.28 1.06
N ALA A 339 -3.03 7.23 0.26
CA ALA A 339 -3.49 8.63 0.33
C ALA A 339 -4.99 8.74 0.07
N LEU A 340 -5.51 8.02 -0.92
CA LEU A 340 -6.94 8.01 -1.27
C LEU A 340 -7.82 7.28 -0.24
N ARG A 341 -7.28 6.33 0.51
CA ARG A 341 -7.99 5.75 1.68
C ARG A 341 -8.06 6.72 2.86
N VAL A 342 -7.09 7.63 2.97
CA VAL A 342 -7.06 8.66 4.00
C VAL A 342 -8.00 9.81 3.63
N ASP A 343 -7.93 10.29 2.38
CA ASP A 343 -8.79 11.32 1.82
C ASP A 343 -9.16 10.94 0.36
N PRO A 344 -10.37 10.40 0.13
CA PRO A 344 -10.82 9.99 -1.21
C PRO A 344 -10.90 11.15 -2.21
N ASP A 345 -11.07 12.39 -1.74
CA ASP A 345 -11.25 13.58 -2.56
C ASP A 345 -9.95 14.35 -2.77
N TYR A 346 -8.81 13.84 -2.28
CA TYR A 346 -7.51 14.47 -2.44
C TYR A 346 -7.07 14.49 -3.92
N LEU A 347 -7.41 15.58 -4.60
CA LEU A 347 -7.33 15.72 -6.06
C LEU A 347 -5.96 15.34 -6.64
N PHE A 348 -4.88 15.79 -5.99
CA PHE A 348 -3.53 15.49 -6.48
C PHE A 348 -3.21 13.99 -6.39
N ALA A 349 -3.66 13.28 -5.35
CA ALA A 349 -3.53 11.81 -5.28
C ALA A 349 -4.34 11.13 -6.36
N ARG A 350 -5.58 11.58 -6.60
CA ARG A 350 -6.46 11.00 -7.65
C ARG A 350 -5.82 11.11 -9.03
N LEU A 351 -5.32 12.30 -9.37
CA LEU A 351 -4.68 12.57 -10.65
C LEU A 351 -3.42 11.73 -10.84
N LEU A 352 -2.54 11.67 -9.84
CA LEU A 352 -1.33 10.86 -9.91
C LEU A 352 -1.63 9.36 -9.95
N HIS A 353 -2.62 8.89 -9.17
CA HIS A 353 -3.02 7.49 -9.13
C HIS A 353 -3.58 7.05 -10.49
N GLN A 354 -4.46 7.85 -11.07
CA GLN A 354 -5.00 7.62 -12.40
C GLN A 354 -3.89 7.59 -13.46
N ALA A 355 -3.04 8.61 -13.50
CA ALA A 355 -1.95 8.70 -14.47
C ALA A 355 -0.95 7.53 -14.35
N CYS A 356 -0.67 7.08 -13.13
CA CYS A 356 0.16 5.91 -12.87
C CYS A 356 -0.49 4.62 -13.38
N ASN A 357 -1.80 4.45 -13.18
CA ASN A 357 -2.55 3.27 -13.64
C ASN A 357 -2.69 3.19 -15.16
N GLU A 358 -2.68 4.34 -15.84
CA GLU A 358 -2.83 4.47 -17.29
C GLU A 358 -1.48 4.48 -18.03
N GLY A 359 -0.35 4.43 -17.32
CA GLY A 359 0.98 4.35 -17.92
C GLY A 359 1.50 5.67 -18.49
N VAL A 360 1.00 6.82 -18.02
CA VAL A 360 1.50 8.14 -18.41
C VAL A 360 2.95 8.31 -17.95
N HIS A 361 3.82 8.90 -18.77
CA HIS A 361 5.22 9.06 -18.36
C HIS A 361 5.40 10.23 -17.34
N PRO A 362 6.05 10.04 -16.18
CA PRO A 362 6.19 11.06 -15.12
C PRO A 362 6.79 12.41 -15.58
N LYS A 363 7.69 12.39 -16.57
CA LYS A 363 8.28 13.58 -17.20
C LYS A 363 7.25 14.62 -17.68
N LEU A 364 6.09 14.19 -18.17
CA LEU A 364 5.05 15.12 -18.65
C LEU A 364 4.48 15.95 -17.50
N LEU A 365 4.28 15.33 -16.36
CA LEU A 365 3.76 15.97 -15.15
C LEU A 365 4.79 16.89 -14.50
N ARG A 366 6.09 16.52 -14.54
CA ARG A 366 7.18 17.43 -14.12
C ARG A 366 7.20 18.72 -14.92
N GLN A 367 6.95 18.67 -16.23
CA GLN A 367 6.91 19.86 -17.06
C GLN A 367 5.73 20.78 -16.71
N CYS A 368 4.61 20.21 -16.26
CA CYS A 368 3.43 20.98 -15.82
C CYS A 368 3.71 21.69 -14.50
N LEU A 369 4.23 20.96 -13.50
CA LEU A 369 4.61 21.52 -12.20
C LEU A 369 5.65 22.66 -12.33
N ARG A 370 6.55 22.59 -13.33
CA ARG A 370 7.57 23.62 -13.60
C ARG A 370 7.04 24.90 -14.23
N ARG A 371 6.07 24.81 -15.14
CA ARG A 371 5.58 25.99 -15.90
C ARG A 371 4.99 27.06 -14.98
N GLU A 372 4.58 26.67 -13.78
CA GLU A 372 3.92 27.52 -12.80
C GLU A 372 4.90 28.31 -11.91
N ASP A 373 6.18 27.90 -11.82
CA ASP A 373 7.23 28.69 -11.14
C ASP A 373 7.49 30.04 -11.86
N SER A 374 7.06 30.18 -13.12
CA SER A 374 7.35 31.34 -13.97
C SER A 374 6.25 32.41 -14.02
N ASP A 375 5.04 32.16 -13.50
CA ASP A 375 3.88 33.05 -13.74
C ASP A 375 3.13 33.44 -12.44
N ARG A 376 3.10 34.75 -12.14
CA ARG A 376 2.60 35.36 -10.87
C ARG A 376 1.07 35.45 -10.79
N SER A 377 0.33 34.33 -10.90
CA SER A 377 -1.13 34.30 -10.66
C SER A 377 -1.56 32.98 -10.02
N ASP A 378 -2.73 32.94 -9.35
CA ASP A 378 -3.12 31.90 -8.38
C ASP A 378 -2.79 30.46 -8.84
N PRO A 379 -1.70 29.84 -8.33
CA PRO A 379 -1.08 28.67 -8.96
C PRO A 379 -1.76 27.32 -8.69
N ALA A 380 -2.31 27.12 -7.49
CA ALA A 380 -2.74 25.79 -7.03
C ALA A 380 -3.93 25.22 -7.82
N ASP A 381 -4.96 26.04 -8.10
CA ASP A 381 -6.08 25.61 -8.96
C ASP A 381 -5.67 25.43 -10.42
N ARG A 382 -4.52 25.99 -10.82
CA ARG A 382 -3.95 25.80 -12.16
C ARG A 382 -3.13 24.52 -12.22
N ALA A 383 -2.39 24.17 -11.17
CA ALA A 383 -1.59 22.95 -11.07
C ALA A 383 -2.45 21.71 -11.29
N ASP A 384 -3.53 21.60 -10.51
CA ASP A 384 -4.44 20.46 -10.60
C ASP A 384 -5.13 20.43 -11.97
N ARG A 385 -5.51 21.59 -12.54
CA ARG A 385 -6.09 21.68 -13.90
C ARG A 385 -5.09 21.35 -15.01
N ALA A 386 -3.83 21.73 -14.86
CA ALA A 386 -2.77 21.49 -15.84
C ALA A 386 -2.35 20.01 -15.82
N VAL A 387 -2.21 19.43 -14.62
CA VAL A 387 -2.04 17.98 -14.44
C VAL A 387 -3.23 17.25 -15.04
N HIS A 388 -4.47 17.63 -14.69
CA HIS A 388 -5.68 17.03 -15.25
C HIS A 388 -5.73 17.13 -16.78
N ALA A 389 -5.46 18.31 -17.36
CA ALA A 389 -5.44 18.50 -18.81
C ALA A 389 -4.31 17.71 -19.49
N ALA A 390 -3.13 17.60 -18.87
CA ALA A 390 -2.01 16.83 -19.40
C ALA A 390 -2.30 15.32 -19.37
N VAL A 391 -2.88 14.83 -18.28
CA VAL A 391 -3.32 13.43 -18.15
C VAL A 391 -4.39 13.12 -19.20
N HIS A 392 -5.43 13.96 -19.32
CA HIS A 392 -6.47 13.77 -20.33
C HIS A 392 -5.94 13.81 -21.76
N ALA A 393 -5.07 14.78 -22.09
CA ALA A 393 -4.50 14.88 -23.44
C ALA A 393 -3.62 13.67 -23.78
N GLU A 394 -2.89 13.12 -22.81
CA GLU A 394 -2.07 11.92 -23.03
C GLU A 394 -2.93 10.65 -23.12
N LEU A 395 -3.99 10.56 -22.32
CA LEU A 395 -4.97 9.51 -22.42
C LEU A 395 -5.65 9.45 -23.78
N GLU A 396 -6.04 10.60 -24.33
CA GLU A 396 -6.59 10.70 -25.68
C GLU A 396 -5.58 10.20 -26.72
N ARG A 397 -4.29 10.57 -26.60
CA ARG A 397 -3.24 10.06 -27.49
C ARG A 397 -3.04 8.55 -27.37
N LEU A 398 -3.00 8.01 -26.15
CA LEU A 398 -2.85 6.57 -25.94
C LEU A 398 -4.07 5.79 -26.46
N GLY A 399 -5.27 6.38 -26.37
CA GLY A 399 -6.50 5.86 -26.97
C GLY A 399 -6.47 5.86 -28.51
N ASP A 400 -5.98 6.92 -29.13
CA ASP A 400 -5.89 7.05 -30.61
C ASP A 400 -4.77 6.17 -31.21
N VAL A 401 -3.65 5.98 -30.50
CA VAL A 401 -2.55 5.11 -30.97
C VAL A 401 -2.98 3.63 -30.96
N ALA A 402 -3.85 3.22 -30.02
CA ALA A 402 -4.45 1.88 -30.02
C ALA A 402 -5.38 1.65 -31.22
N ALA A 403 -5.93 2.72 -31.84
CA ALA A 403 -6.79 2.63 -33.01
C ALA A 403 -6.02 2.61 -34.35
N THR A 404 -4.72 2.92 -34.38
CA THR A 404 -4.05 3.27 -35.66
C THR A 404 -2.79 2.47 -36.06
N GLU A 405 -2.28 1.47 -35.31
CA GLU A 405 -1.24 0.55 -35.86
C GLU A 405 -1.34 -0.91 -35.39
N PRO A 406 -1.32 -1.90 -36.31
CA PRO A 406 -1.00 -3.28 -35.98
C PRO A 406 0.51 -3.51 -36.22
N ARG A 407 1.32 -3.41 -35.16
CA ARG A 407 2.72 -3.85 -35.19
C ARG A 407 3.09 -4.59 -33.91
N GLY A 408 3.48 -5.85 -34.07
CA GLY A 408 3.95 -6.70 -32.99
C GLY A 408 5.19 -6.13 -32.32
N MET A 409 5.04 -5.73 -31.06
CA MET A 409 6.13 -5.57 -30.11
C MET A 409 5.75 -6.28 -28.82
N ALA A 410 6.72 -7.03 -28.29
CA ALA A 410 6.62 -7.81 -27.07
C ALA A 410 6.15 -6.93 -25.90
N GLY A 411 5.16 -7.43 -25.15
CA GLY A 411 4.41 -6.70 -24.15
C GLY A 411 5.25 -6.27 -22.95
N ALA A 412 5.25 -4.98 -22.68
CA ALA A 412 5.42 -4.47 -21.33
C ALA A 412 4.16 -4.78 -20.49
N PRO A 413 4.29 -5.13 -19.21
CA PRO A 413 3.15 -5.42 -18.34
C PRO A 413 2.35 -4.15 -18.07
N VAL A 414 1.08 -4.12 -18.48
CA VAL A 414 0.13 -3.08 -18.04
C VAL A 414 -0.77 -3.72 -16.98
N GLU A 415 -0.51 -3.38 -15.72
CA GLU A 415 -1.36 -3.76 -14.59
C GLU A 415 -2.59 -2.84 -14.53
N THR A 416 -3.75 -3.38 -14.90
CA THR A 416 -5.03 -2.74 -14.63
C THR A 416 -5.46 -3.12 -13.21
N ALA A 417 -5.03 -2.32 -12.22
CA ALA A 417 -5.56 -2.37 -10.87
C ALA A 417 -6.92 -1.65 -10.88
N MET A 418 -8.01 -2.41 -10.78
CA MET A 418 -9.35 -1.85 -10.58
C MET A 418 -9.59 -1.76 -9.07
N GLU A 419 -9.29 -0.62 -8.46
CA GLU A 419 -9.70 -0.31 -7.09
C GLU A 419 -10.92 0.62 -7.16
N THR A 420 -12.09 0.08 -6.87
CA THR A 420 -13.33 0.87 -6.76
C THR A 420 -13.31 1.62 -5.43
N ALA A 421 -13.05 2.92 -5.49
CA ALA A 421 -13.45 3.87 -4.46
C ALA A 421 -14.71 4.60 -4.97
N GLY A 422 -15.86 4.32 -4.35
CA GLY A 422 -17.12 4.99 -4.64
C GLY A 422 -18.15 4.70 -3.53
N PRO A 423 -18.76 5.74 -2.92
CA PRO A 423 -19.72 5.56 -1.84
C PRO A 423 -21.10 5.22 -2.41
N VAL A 424 -21.80 4.27 -1.78
CA VAL A 424 -23.23 4.05 -2.03
C VAL A 424 -24.00 5.19 -1.35
N GLU A 425 -24.71 5.97 -2.15
CA GLU A 425 -25.64 7.01 -1.70
C GLU A 425 -26.60 6.48 -0.64
N SER A 426 -26.62 7.17 0.50
CA SER A 426 -27.62 6.95 1.54
C SER A 426 -28.96 7.51 1.07
N ALA A 427 -29.95 6.63 0.93
CA ALA A 427 -31.33 7.02 0.68
C ALA A 427 -31.87 7.82 1.88
N GLU A 428 -32.22 9.08 1.65
CA GLU A 428 -33.02 9.88 2.59
C GLU A 428 -34.47 9.37 2.65
N PRO A 429 -35.16 9.49 3.80
CA PRO A 429 -36.51 9.00 3.97
C PRO A 429 -37.53 9.99 3.39
N ALA A 430 -38.45 9.46 2.57
CA ALA A 430 -39.59 10.22 2.07
C ALA A 430 -40.60 10.50 3.20
N GLU A 431 -40.63 11.75 3.67
CA GLU A 431 -41.81 12.35 4.25
C GLU A 431 -42.85 12.54 3.13
N SER A 432 -43.98 11.84 3.21
CA SER A 432 -45.17 12.23 2.46
C SER A 432 -46.40 12.20 3.37
N ALA A 433 -46.95 13.39 3.54
CA ALA A 433 -48.24 13.65 4.16
C ALA A 433 -49.35 12.91 3.41
N ALA A 434 -50.13 12.10 4.14
CA ALA A 434 -51.43 11.64 3.69
C ALA A 434 -52.52 12.26 4.56
N ARG A 435 -53.41 12.97 3.88
CA ARG A 435 -54.60 13.64 4.40
C ARG A 435 -55.61 12.64 4.95
N ALA A 436 -56.36 13.16 5.91
CA ALA A 436 -57.66 12.73 6.40
C ALA A 436 -58.52 11.95 5.40
N GLU A 437 -59.06 10.83 5.87
CA GLU A 437 -60.46 10.49 5.67
C GLU A 437 -60.97 9.69 6.88
N SER A 438 -62.09 10.18 7.39
CA SER A 438 -62.79 9.75 8.59
C SER A 438 -63.88 8.76 8.19
N GLU A 439 -63.88 7.56 8.76
CA GLU A 439 -65.11 6.77 8.89
C GLU A 439 -65.19 6.09 10.26
N GLN A 440 -66.39 6.21 10.81
CA GLN A 440 -66.91 5.71 12.08
C GLN A 440 -66.81 4.17 12.09
N SER A 441 -66.73 3.46 13.21
CA SER A 441 -67.86 3.21 14.12
C SER A 441 -67.38 2.22 15.20
N GLU A 442 -67.87 2.39 16.44
CA GLU A 442 -68.33 1.35 17.39
C GLU A 442 -67.34 0.19 17.74
N GLU A 443 -67.12 -0.25 18.98
CA GLU A 443 -67.97 -0.32 20.16
C GLU A 443 -67.12 -0.85 21.34
N SER A 444 -67.47 -0.42 22.56
CA SER A 444 -67.49 -1.20 23.81
C SER A 444 -66.22 -1.60 24.59
N GLY A 445 -66.34 -1.43 25.92
CA GLY A 445 -65.64 -2.18 26.99
C GLY A 445 -64.53 -1.39 27.69
N GLU A 446 -64.78 -0.67 28.78
CA GLU A 446 -64.76 -1.17 30.18
C GLU A 446 -63.44 -1.93 30.51
N ALA A 447 -62.66 -1.67 31.55
CA ALA A 447 -62.87 -1.00 32.82
C ALA A 447 -61.49 -0.69 33.47
N GLU A 448 -61.52 0.24 34.44
CA GLU A 448 -60.83 0.25 35.75
C GLU A 448 -59.39 -0.34 35.88
N GLY A 449 -58.43 0.30 36.54
CA GLY A 449 -58.47 1.45 37.42
C GLY A 449 -57.13 1.65 38.13
N GLN A 450 -57.00 2.88 38.66
CA GLN A 450 -56.35 3.25 39.94
C GLN A 450 -54.84 2.96 40.14
N ARG A 451 -54.02 4.04 40.24
CA ARG A 451 -53.47 4.66 41.49
C ARG A 451 -52.33 3.80 42.09
N GLU A 452 -51.19 4.28 42.59
CA GLU A 452 -50.74 5.50 43.29
C GLU A 452 -49.18 5.47 43.20
N ARG A 453 -48.47 6.55 42.88
CA ARG A 453 -47.95 7.63 43.75
C ARG A 453 -46.94 7.23 44.85
N GLN A 454 -45.80 7.95 44.78
CA GLN A 454 -44.85 8.43 45.81
C GLN A 454 -43.47 7.73 45.86
N SER A 455 -42.34 8.40 45.55
CA SER A 455 -41.60 9.46 46.30
C SER A 455 -41.13 8.96 47.68
N ALA A 456 -39.91 9.17 48.19
CA ALA A 456 -38.78 10.03 47.85
C ALA A 456 -37.57 9.66 48.75
N LYS A 457 -36.37 10.19 48.40
CA LYS A 457 -35.30 10.70 49.30
C LYS A 457 -34.63 9.70 50.30
N GLU A 458 -33.37 9.80 50.73
CA GLU A 458 -32.37 10.87 50.81
C GLU A 458 -30.98 10.24 51.16
N ARG A 459 -29.88 10.83 50.67
CA ARG A 459 -28.51 10.82 51.28
C ARG A 459 -28.49 11.78 52.51
N PRO A 460 -27.41 12.11 53.27
CA PRO A 460 -25.94 11.94 53.02
C PRO A 460 -24.96 11.80 54.25
N SER A 461 -23.65 11.78 53.93
CA SER A 461 -22.46 12.25 54.71
C SER A 461 -22.00 11.44 55.94
N GLY A 462 -20.73 11.41 56.40
CA GLY A 462 -19.43 12.05 56.10
C GLY A 462 -18.31 11.21 56.79
N ALA A 463 -17.04 11.21 56.34
CA ALA A 463 -15.93 12.15 56.61
C ALA A 463 -14.93 11.73 57.73
N MET A 464 -13.63 11.96 57.44
CA MET A 464 -12.41 12.04 58.29
C MET A 464 -11.57 10.77 58.69
N GLY A 465 -10.26 10.82 58.37
CA GLY A 465 -9.15 9.92 58.81
C GLY A 465 -8.55 10.34 60.17
N PRO A 466 -7.21 10.31 60.47
CA PRO A 466 -6.03 9.64 59.88
C PRO A 466 -5.10 8.93 60.95
N GLY A 467 -3.97 8.29 60.54
CA GLY A 467 -2.71 8.30 61.32
C GLY A 467 -1.98 6.99 61.73
N GLY A 468 -0.64 6.97 61.49
CA GLY A 468 0.43 6.27 62.27
C GLY A 468 0.93 4.92 61.70
N ARG A 469 2.17 4.64 61.23
CA ARG A 469 3.61 4.92 61.54
C ARG A 469 4.38 3.78 62.26
N SER A 470 5.65 3.61 61.84
CA SER A 470 6.84 2.89 62.40
C SER A 470 7.01 1.41 62.01
N ALA A 471 8.18 0.83 61.68
CA ALA A 471 9.63 1.14 61.85
C ALA A 471 10.43 0.37 60.73
N SER A 472 11.47 0.84 60.03
CA SER A 472 12.89 1.19 60.32
C SER A 472 13.85 0.06 60.77
N ALA A 473 14.79 -0.34 59.89
CA ALA A 473 16.22 -0.71 60.09
C ALA A 473 16.73 -1.41 58.81
N GLY A 474 17.92 -1.23 58.21
CA GLY A 474 19.14 -0.54 58.62
C GLY A 474 20.37 -1.47 58.60
N VAL A 475 21.19 -1.38 57.54
CA VAL A 475 22.68 -1.43 57.56
C VAL A 475 23.40 -2.80 57.64
N SER A 476 24.21 -3.15 56.61
CA SER A 476 25.69 -3.23 56.60
C SER A 476 26.33 -4.31 55.69
N ALA A 477 27.43 -3.90 55.05
CA ALA A 477 28.41 -4.71 54.32
C ALA A 477 29.25 -5.64 55.25
N PRO A 478 30.12 -6.50 54.69
CA PRO A 478 31.54 -6.11 54.63
C PRO A 478 32.29 -6.59 53.37
N GLY A 479 33.37 -5.89 53.03
CA GLY A 479 34.37 -6.32 52.05
C GLY A 479 35.65 -6.87 52.69
N GLY A 480 36.48 -7.54 51.88
CA GLY A 480 37.93 -7.52 52.07
C GLY A 480 38.74 -8.81 51.80
N LYS A 481 39.55 -8.71 50.73
CA LYS A 481 40.93 -9.25 50.55
C LYS A 481 41.11 -10.75 50.18
N ARG A 482 41.71 -11.03 49.01
CA ARG A 482 43.18 -11.20 48.80
C ARG A 482 43.54 -11.57 47.34
N ARG A 483 44.55 -10.88 46.81
CA ARG A 483 45.49 -11.28 45.73
C ARG A 483 46.68 -12.04 46.40
N PRO A 484 47.62 -12.74 45.71
CA PRO A 484 48.48 -12.15 44.67
C PRO A 484 49.02 -13.09 43.53
N GLU A 485 49.73 -12.44 42.58
CA GLU A 485 50.90 -12.87 41.74
C GLU A 485 50.82 -14.13 40.83
N GLY A 486 51.43 -14.20 39.63
CA GLY A 486 52.47 -13.37 39.02
C GLY A 486 52.62 -13.57 37.50
N ARG A 487 53.52 -12.76 36.93
CA ARG A 487 53.96 -12.65 35.51
C ARG A 487 55.13 -13.63 35.23
N PRO A 488 55.51 -13.95 33.98
CA PRO A 488 56.41 -13.08 33.17
C PRO A 488 56.09 -13.09 31.64
N ARG A 489 56.13 -11.96 30.91
CA ARG A 489 57.25 -11.32 30.16
C ARG A 489 57.86 -12.08 28.96
N THR A 490 57.62 -11.49 27.77
CA THR A 490 58.53 -11.18 26.63
C THR A 490 59.07 -12.28 25.71
N ARG A 491 58.81 -12.13 24.40
CA ARG A 491 59.88 -11.85 23.40
C ARG A 491 59.35 -11.23 22.09
N ARG A 492 60.00 -10.13 21.72
CA ARG A 492 60.00 -9.42 20.43
C ARG A 492 61.14 -10.01 19.56
N ARG A 493 60.93 -10.14 18.25
CA ARG A 493 61.95 -10.06 17.15
C ARG A 493 61.17 -10.10 15.82
N THR A 494 60.97 -9.00 15.09
CA THR A 494 61.85 -8.26 14.15
C THR A 494 62.27 -9.01 12.89
N GLY A 495 61.93 -8.42 11.73
CA GLY A 495 62.61 -8.55 10.43
C GLY A 495 62.08 -9.68 9.53
N GLY A 496 61.80 -9.49 8.25
CA GLY A 496 62.01 -8.37 7.34
C GLY A 496 61.68 -8.77 5.89
N ARG A 497 61.31 -7.76 5.10
CA ARG A 497 61.41 -7.56 3.64
C ARG A 497 61.80 -8.72 2.70
N GLY A 498 61.10 -8.74 1.54
CA GLY A 498 61.65 -9.05 0.21
C GLY A 498 60.58 -9.65 -0.72
N THR A 499 59.82 -8.87 -1.50
CA THR A 499 60.05 -8.41 -2.89
C THR A 499 60.13 -9.47 -4.01
N ARG A 500 59.42 -9.15 -5.11
CA ARG A 500 59.51 -9.63 -6.53
C ARG A 500 58.62 -10.83 -6.89
N SER A 501 57.60 -10.70 -7.75
CA SER A 501 57.57 -10.32 -9.18
C SER A 501 57.71 -11.51 -10.13
N ARG A 502 56.72 -11.62 -11.04
CA ARG A 502 56.65 -12.38 -12.30
C ARG A 502 56.50 -13.90 -12.21
N ARG A 503 55.32 -14.39 -12.59
CA ARG A 503 55.07 -14.90 -13.95
C ARG A 503 53.62 -14.71 -14.33
#